data_AF-A0A9E2LKW7-F1
#
_entry.id   AF-A0A9E2LKW7-F1
#
_cell.length_a   1.000
_cell.length_b   1.000
_cell.length_c   1.000
_cell.angle_alpha   90.00
_cell.angle_beta   90.00
_cell.angle_gamma   90.00
#
_symmetry.space_group_name_H-M   'P 1'
#
loop_
_entity.id
_entity.type
_entity.pdbx_description
1 polymer ?
#
loop_
_entity_poly.entity_id
_entity_poly.type
_entity_poly.pdbx_seq_one_letter_code
_entity_poly.pdbx_strand_id
1 'polypeptide(L)'
;YEHTSKYVVKRGDSLWIIARRFNTRTKNLQELNNLSNTNLHIGQVLKIPGQKDERLATKGSLRTYLVKSGDSPFRIAKLYNMPLERFLRTNNLTPRSKIYPGQKVSVE
;
A
#
# COMPACT_ATOMS: atom_id res chain seq x y z
N TYR A 1 12.86 -5.03 5.94
CA TYR A 1 12.24 -5.39 4.65
C TYR A 1 12.79 -6.75 4.29
N GLU A 2 11.98 -7.81 4.32
CA GLU A 2 12.52 -9.17 4.14
C GLU A 2 12.85 -9.52 2.69
N HIS A 3 12.33 -8.74 1.73
CA HIS A 3 12.69 -8.85 0.32
C HIS A 3 12.99 -7.47 -0.22
N THR A 4 13.98 -7.35 -1.12
CA THR A 4 14.26 -6.12 -1.88
C THR A 4 14.33 -6.48 -3.36
N SER A 5 13.77 -5.61 -4.21
CA SER A 5 13.84 -5.72 -5.67
C SER A 5 14.76 -4.64 -6.23
N LYS A 6 15.36 -4.85 -7.39
CA LYS A 6 16.19 -3.82 -8.06
C LYS A 6 15.36 -3.10 -9.13
N TYR A 7 15.48 -1.78 -9.19
CA TYR A 7 14.85 -0.94 -10.21
C TYR A 7 15.91 -0.05 -10.87
N VAL A 8 15.93 0.00 -12.20
CA VAL A 8 16.82 0.87 -12.97
C VAL A 8 16.08 2.16 -13.29
N VAL A 9 16.60 3.29 -12.81
CA VAL A 9 16.06 4.63 -13.03
C VAL A 9 16.03 4.95 -14.52
N LYS A 10 14.89 5.41 -15.00
CA LYS A 10 14.67 5.80 -16.40
C LYS A 10 14.59 7.32 -16.54
N ARG A 11 14.74 7.80 -17.78
CA ARG A 11 14.57 9.22 -18.09
C ARG A 11 13.18 9.69 -17.65
N GLY A 12 13.13 10.74 -16.83
CA GLY A 12 11.89 11.30 -16.28
C GLY A 12 11.44 10.70 -14.95
N ASP A 13 12.14 9.69 -14.41
CA ASP A 13 11.87 9.20 -13.07
C ASP A 13 12.35 10.20 -12.00
N SER A 14 11.56 10.31 -10.95
CA SER A 14 11.96 10.97 -9.70
C SER A 14 11.74 10.02 -8.54
N LEU A 15 12.46 10.25 -7.43
CA LEU A 15 12.34 9.39 -6.25
C LEU A 15 10.89 9.31 -5.74
N TRP A 16 10.13 10.40 -5.89
CA TRP A 16 8.72 10.46 -5.54
C TRP A 16 7.85 9.57 -6.44
N ILE A 17 8.04 9.63 -7.77
CA ILE A 17 7.30 8.79 -8.71
C ILE A 17 7.59 7.31 -8.45
N ILE A 18 8.86 6.97 -8.22
CA ILE A 18 9.29 5.60 -7.91
C ILE A 18 8.67 5.15 -6.57
N ALA A 19 8.77 5.95 -5.51
CA ALA A 19 8.18 5.63 -4.21
C ALA A 19 6.69 5.32 -4.31
N ARG A 20 5.94 6.17 -5.03
CA ARG A 20 4.51 5.98 -5.26
C ARG A 20 4.22 4.73 -6.08
N ARG A 21 5.00 4.45 -7.12
CA ARG A 21 4.86 3.24 -7.95
C ARG A 21 5.02 1.96 -7.13
N PHE A 22 5.90 1.97 -6.12
CA PHE A 22 6.18 0.81 -5.28
C PHE A 22 5.49 0.85 -3.91
N ASN A 23 4.50 1.73 -3.74
CA ASN A 23 3.76 1.95 -2.49
C ASN A 23 4.68 2.04 -1.25
N THR A 24 5.71 2.88 -1.36
CA THR A 24 6.65 3.19 -0.28
C THR A 24 6.82 4.70 -0.16
N ARG A 25 7.62 5.13 0.82
CA ARG A 25 7.94 6.55 1.04
C ARG A 25 9.31 6.87 0.44
N THR A 26 9.48 8.10 -0.03
CA THR A 26 10.76 8.61 -0.55
C THR A 26 11.88 8.44 0.48
N LYS A 27 11.63 8.80 1.74
CA LYS A 27 12.57 8.63 2.85
C LYS A 27 13.04 7.18 3.00
N ASN A 28 12.12 6.22 2.91
CA ASN A 28 12.46 4.80 2.99
C ASN A 28 13.34 4.36 1.82
N LEU A 29 13.09 4.88 0.61
CA LEU A 29 13.96 4.64 -0.54
C LEU A 29 15.35 5.27 -0.35
N GLN A 30 15.43 6.47 0.21
CA GLN A 30 16.71 7.13 0.50
C GLN A 30 17.53 6.31 1.49
N GLU A 31 16.92 5.94 2.62
CA GLU A 31 17.56 5.12 3.66
C GLU A 31 18.00 3.77 3.10
N LEU A 32 17.16 3.09 2.31
CA LEU A 32 17.50 1.78 1.74
C LEU A 32 18.66 1.83 0.73
N ASN A 33 18.84 2.97 0.07
CA ASN A 33 19.85 3.18 -0.97
C ASN A 33 21.00 4.07 -0.53
N ASN A 34 21.06 4.47 0.75
CA ASN A 34 22.02 5.43 1.29
C ASN A 34 22.11 6.72 0.46
N LEU A 35 20.97 7.23 -0.03
CA LEU A 35 20.93 8.47 -0.79
C LEU A 35 20.87 9.67 0.15
N SER A 36 21.80 10.60 -0.01
CA SER A 36 21.81 11.88 0.72
C SER A 36 20.82 12.90 0.15
N ASN A 37 20.35 12.71 -1.08
CA ASN A 37 19.39 13.59 -1.74
C ASN A 37 18.39 12.79 -2.61
N THR A 38 17.55 13.50 -3.35
CA THR A 38 16.53 12.92 -4.24
C THR A 38 16.92 12.96 -5.72
N ASN A 39 18.14 13.40 -6.05
CA ASN A 39 18.63 13.45 -7.41
C ASN A 39 18.99 12.05 -7.89
N LEU A 40 18.33 11.61 -8.96
CA LEU A 40 18.53 10.30 -9.54
C LEU A 40 19.17 10.44 -10.91
N HIS A 41 20.10 9.53 -11.21
CA HIS A 41 20.75 9.46 -12.51
C HIS A 41 20.09 8.38 -13.36
N ILE A 42 19.96 8.62 -14.66
CA ILE A 42 19.44 7.61 -15.59
C ILE A 42 20.39 6.42 -15.58
N GLY A 43 19.84 5.20 -15.48
CA GLY A 43 20.62 3.98 -15.35
C GLY A 43 21.03 3.63 -13.91
N GLN A 44 20.79 4.53 -12.94
CA GLN A 44 21.06 4.24 -11.53
C GLN A 44 20.19 3.07 -11.05
N VAL A 45 20.80 2.11 -10.37
CA VAL A 45 20.10 0.97 -9.78
C VAL A 45 19.69 1.30 -8.36
N LEU A 46 18.39 1.29 -8.09
CA LEU A 46 17.82 1.45 -6.76
C LEU A 46 17.34 0.10 -6.22
N LYS A 47 17.70 -0.18 -4.97
CA LYS A 47 17.03 -1.14 -4.11
C LYS A 47 15.65 -0.58 -3.76
N ILE A 48 14.62 -1.31 -4.13
CA ILE A 48 13.24 -1.03 -3.77
C ILE A 48 12.90 -1.98 -2.63
N PRO A 49 12.32 -1.49 -1.52
CA PRO A 49 11.80 -2.38 -0.51
C PRO A 49 10.74 -3.23 -1.18
N GLY A 50 10.92 -4.54 -1.13
CA GLY A 50 9.83 -5.46 -1.45
C GLY A 50 8.65 -5.01 -0.62
N GLN A 51 7.47 -4.96 -1.25
CA GLN A 51 6.26 -4.57 -0.55
C GLN A 51 6.26 -5.32 0.77
N LYS A 52 6.25 -4.58 1.87
CA LYS A 52 5.99 -5.19 3.17
C LYS A 52 4.59 -5.72 2.98
N ASP A 53 4.49 -6.99 2.64
CA ASP A 53 3.24 -7.68 2.63
C ASP A 53 2.83 -7.62 4.10
N GLU A 54 1.99 -6.63 4.43
CA GLU A 54 1.31 -6.57 5.72
C GLU A 54 0.47 -7.85 5.94
N ARG A 55 0.47 -8.80 5.00
CA ARG A 55 0.10 -10.21 5.19
C ARG A 55 0.63 -10.80 6.50
N LEU A 56 1.78 -10.33 7.01
CA LEU A 56 2.41 -10.87 8.23
C LEU A 56 2.36 -9.92 9.44
N ALA A 57 1.80 -8.71 9.31
CA ALA A 57 1.87 -7.68 10.37
C ALA A 57 0.64 -7.59 11.28
N THR A 58 -0.46 -8.31 11.01
CA THR A 58 -1.57 -8.40 11.95
C THR A 58 -1.95 -9.87 12.16
N LYS A 59 -1.61 -10.42 13.33
CA LYS A 59 -2.34 -11.55 13.93
C LYS A 59 -3.75 -11.10 14.39
N GLY A 60 -4.46 -10.36 13.54
CA GLY A 60 -5.87 -10.01 13.73
C GLY A 60 -6.70 -11.05 13.02
N SER A 61 -7.49 -11.85 13.75
CA SER A 61 -8.46 -12.73 13.10
C SER A 61 -9.46 -11.88 12.32
N LEU A 62 -9.56 -12.12 11.00
CA LEU A 62 -10.53 -11.44 10.14
C LEU A 62 -11.95 -11.65 10.67
N ARG A 63 -12.68 -10.56 10.89
CA ARG A 63 -14.09 -10.56 11.26
C ARG A 63 -14.94 -10.26 10.03
N THR A 64 -16.14 -10.84 9.95
CA THR A 64 -17.11 -10.51 8.91
C THR A 64 -17.98 -9.34 9.37
N TYR A 65 -18.07 -8.30 8.55
CA TYR A 65 -18.96 -7.15 8.72
C TYR A 65 -20.03 -7.14 7.63
N LEU A 66 -21.26 -6.78 8.00
CA LEU A 66 -22.37 -6.56 7.08
C LEU A 66 -22.49 -5.06 6.83
N VAL A 67 -22.26 -4.64 5.59
CA VAL A 67 -22.38 -3.25 5.15
C VAL A 67 -23.77 -2.72 5.50
N LYS A 68 -23.82 -1.55 6.14
CA LYS A 68 -25.07 -0.87 6.51
C LYS A 68 -25.40 0.25 5.52
N SER A 69 -26.65 0.72 5.55
CA SER A 69 -27.06 1.86 4.74
C SER A 69 -26.21 3.09 5.06
N GLY A 70 -25.63 3.69 4.02
CA GLY A 70 -24.77 4.86 4.12
C GLY A 70 -23.29 4.56 4.36
N ASP A 71 -22.87 3.30 4.48
CA ASP A 71 -21.46 2.95 4.63
C ASP A 71 -20.63 3.21 3.36
N SER A 72 -19.33 3.41 3.57
CA SER A 72 -18.33 3.41 2.50
C SER A 72 -17.11 2.57 2.92
N PRO A 73 -16.34 2.04 1.95
CA PRO A 73 -15.11 1.31 2.25
C PRO A 73 -14.16 2.10 3.17
N PHE A 74 -14.08 3.42 2.98
CA PHE A 74 -13.27 4.31 3.81
C PHE A 74 -13.78 4.41 5.25
N ARG A 75 -15.08 4.56 5.46
CA ARG A 75 -15.64 4.65 6.82
C ARG A 75 -15.51 3.33 7.57
N ILE A 76 -15.79 2.21 6.90
CA ILE A 76 -15.66 0.88 7.51
C ILE A 76 -14.19 0.62 7.86
N ALA A 77 -13.26 0.80 6.91
CA ALA A 77 -11.84 0.59 7.17
C ALA A 77 -11.34 1.44 8.36
N LYS A 78 -11.72 2.73 8.40
CA LYS A 78 -11.39 3.63 9.50
C LYS A 78 -12.00 3.19 10.84
N LEU A 79 -13.25 2.73 10.85
CA LEU A 79 -13.94 2.26 12.06
C LEU A 79 -13.20 1.09 12.71
N TYR A 80 -12.64 0.21 11.89
CA TYR A 80 -11.88 -0.97 12.33
C TYR A 80 -10.37 -0.70 12.44
N ASN A 81 -9.94 0.55 12.34
CA ASN A 81 -8.52 0.92 12.34
C ASN A 81 -7.69 0.14 11.27
N MET A 82 -8.34 -0.24 10.18
CA MET A 82 -7.76 -0.95 9.05
C MET A 82 -7.39 0.07 7.96
N PRO A 83 -6.16 0.04 7.40
CA PRO A 83 -5.82 0.90 6.26
C PRO A 83 -6.80 0.67 5.11
N LEU A 84 -7.28 1.73 4.45
CA LEU A 84 -8.25 1.60 3.35
C LEU A 84 -7.74 0.63 2.27
N GLU A 85 -6.48 0.76 1.87
CA GLU A 85 -5.89 -0.10 0.84
C GLU A 85 -5.85 -1.58 1.29
N ARG A 86 -5.58 -1.83 2.58
CA ARG A 86 -5.66 -3.16 3.18
C ARG A 86 -7.08 -3.70 3.12
N PHE A 87 -8.07 -2.92 3.57
CA PHE A 87 -9.49 -3.28 3.50
C PHE A 87 -9.92 -3.62 2.07
N LEU A 88 -9.57 -2.78 1.10
CA LEU A 88 -9.94 -2.97 -0.30
C LEU A 88 -9.34 -4.27 -0.84
N ARG A 89 -8.04 -4.49 -0.65
CA ARG A 89 -7.35 -5.70 -1.13
C ARG A 89 -7.90 -6.97 -0.46
N THR A 90 -8.15 -6.96 0.84
CA THR A 90 -8.74 -8.11 1.57
C THR A 90 -10.11 -8.50 1.02
N ASN A 91 -10.87 -7.52 0.52
CA ASN A 91 -12.22 -7.71 -0.01
C ASN A 91 -12.28 -7.78 -1.54
N ASN A 92 -11.14 -7.85 -2.23
CA ASN A 92 -11.05 -7.79 -3.69
C ASN A 92 -11.78 -6.56 -4.29
N LEU A 93 -11.75 -5.43 -3.59
CA LEU A 93 -12.35 -4.15 -3.98
C LEU A 93 -11.28 -3.19 -4.52
N THR A 94 -11.75 -2.20 -5.28
CA THR A 94 -10.96 -1.05 -5.73
C THR A 94 -11.52 0.24 -5.13
N PRO A 95 -10.80 1.37 -5.17
CA PRO A 95 -11.33 2.67 -4.72
C PRO A 95 -12.59 3.13 -5.47
N ARG A 96 -12.89 2.53 -6.63
CA ARG A 96 -14.09 2.81 -7.43
C ARG A 96 -15.21 1.80 -7.19
N SER A 97 -14.93 0.72 -6.47
CA SER A 97 -15.92 -0.32 -6.19
C SER A 97 -17.02 0.23 -5.28
N LYS A 98 -18.27 0.01 -5.69
CA LYS A 98 -19.44 0.29 -4.85
C LYS A 98 -19.68 -0.91 -3.92
N ILE A 99 -20.04 -0.62 -2.68
CA ILE A 99 -20.53 -1.62 -1.72
C ILE A 99 -22.00 -1.37 -1.44
N TYR A 100 -22.75 -2.43 -1.16
CA TYR A 100 -24.20 -2.35 -0.95
C TYR A 100 -24.59 -2.81 0.46
N PRO A 101 -25.66 -2.25 1.04
CA PRO A 101 -26.19 -2.75 2.30
C PRO A 101 -26.45 -4.26 2.25
N GLY A 102 -26.03 -4.97 3.30
CA GLY A 102 -26.08 -6.43 3.40
C GLY A 102 -24.90 -7.17 2.76
N GLN A 103 -24.02 -6.48 2.03
CA GLN A 103 -22.79 -7.07 1.52
C GLN A 103 -21.88 -7.49 2.68
N LYS A 104 -21.32 -8.70 2.60
CA LYS A 104 -20.32 -9.19 3.56
C LYS A 104 -18.93 -8.69 3.15
N VAL A 105 -18.22 -8.10 4.09
CA VAL A 105 -16.81 -7.69 3.94
C VAL A 105 -16.00 -8.16 5.14
N SER A 106 -14.73 -8.46 4.94
CA SER A 106 -13.78 -8.82 5.99
C SER A 106 -13.05 -7.59 6.51
N VAL A 107 -12.97 -7.46 7.83
CA VAL A 107 -12.28 -6.40 8.58
C VAL A 107 -11.35 -7.02 9.63
N GLU A 108 -10.34 -6.28 10.09
CA GLU A 108 -9.40 -6.68 11.15
C GLU A 108 -9.67 -5.93 12.46
#